data_AF-A0AAU7DKV4-F1
#
_entry.id   AF-A0AAU7DKV4-F1
#
_cell.length_a   1.000
_cell.length_b   1.000
_cell.length_c   1.000
_cell.angle_alpha   90.00
_cell.angle_beta   90.00
_cell.angle_gamma   90.00
#
_symmetry.space_group_name_H-M   'P 1'
#
loop_
_entity.id
_entity.type
_entity.pdbx_description
1 polymer ?
#
loop_
_entity_poly.entity_id
_entity_poly.type
_entity_poly.pdbx_seq_one_letter_code
_entity_poly.pdbx_strand_id
1 'polypeptide(L)'
;MTPARTLSSKQFLIDRIVNQARLEDIPLADVEIRMLGFAEVSASPKDMQASQAFERDFDDEGYEAKIAGLIRHAYDQDRRAGKEEEWNNALARLASGDMYLNVLIDRAGIEDSGPAALFSDWRFIVYGLLPCGLALVAAVMIGLSPFGARLIRNDALRVFIATLLIASPFALQHMSWSKLWNTRKRRRHSHPD
;
A
#
# COMPACT_ATOMS: atom_id res chain seq x y z
N MET A 1 21.58 13.41 10.47
CA MET A 1 20.84 12.60 11.47
C MET A 1 21.85 11.92 12.38
N THR A 2 21.65 11.82 13.71
CA THR A 2 22.58 11.09 14.59
C THR A 2 22.25 9.59 14.65
N PRO A 3 23.25 8.69 14.59
CA PRO A 3 23.06 7.24 14.48
C PRO A 3 22.24 6.62 15.62
N ALA A 4 22.30 7.18 16.83
CA ALA A 4 21.54 6.71 17.99
C ALA A 4 20.01 6.76 17.81
N ARG A 5 19.48 7.73 17.07
CA ARG A 5 18.02 7.87 16.86
C ARG A 5 17.49 6.90 15.80
N THR A 6 18.31 6.58 14.80
CA THR A 6 17.97 5.59 13.76
C THR A 6 17.92 4.18 14.35
N LEU A 7 18.87 3.84 15.24
CA LEU A 7 18.87 2.57 15.98
C LEU A 7 17.60 2.37 16.80
N SER A 8 17.14 3.42 17.49
CA SER A 8 15.88 3.36 18.26
C SER A 8 14.64 3.16 17.39
N SER A 9 14.60 3.76 16.19
CA SER A 9 13.45 3.64 15.27
C SER A 9 13.40 2.27 14.60
N LYS A 10 14.58 1.74 14.24
CA LYS A 10 14.76 0.36 13.79
C LYS A 10 14.28 -0.64 14.82
N GLN A 11 14.76 -0.51 16.07
CA GLN A 11 14.38 -1.44 17.14
C GLN A 11 12.87 -1.40 17.39
N PHE A 12 12.27 -0.21 17.40
CA PHE A 12 10.83 -0.04 17.51
C PHE A 12 10.07 -0.87 16.46
N LEU A 13 10.45 -0.78 15.19
CA LEU A 13 9.77 -1.51 14.12
C LEU A 13 9.98 -3.03 14.24
N ILE A 14 11.21 -3.48 14.54
CA ILE A 14 11.51 -4.90 14.77
C ILE A 14 10.66 -5.45 15.92
N ASP A 15 10.58 -4.73 17.04
CA ASP A 15 9.79 -5.13 18.19
C ASP A 15 8.31 -5.25 17.85
N ARG A 16 7.76 -4.34 17.03
CA ARG A 16 6.37 -4.42 16.56
C ARG A 16 6.12 -5.65 15.68
N ILE A 17 7.03 -5.94 14.76
CA ILE A 17 6.93 -7.12 13.88
C ILE A 17 6.98 -8.41 14.69
N VAL A 18 7.95 -8.54 15.61
CA VAL A 18 8.11 -9.72 16.46
C VAL A 18 6.92 -9.91 17.41
N ASN A 19 6.42 -8.83 18.01
CA ASN A 19 5.22 -8.89 18.85
C ASN A 19 4.00 -9.29 18.02
N GLN A 20 3.83 -8.76 16.81
CA GLN A 20 2.72 -9.14 15.93
C GLN A 20 2.81 -10.61 15.51
N ALA A 21 4.00 -11.11 15.19
CA ALA A 21 4.23 -12.52 14.88
C ALA A 21 3.81 -13.42 16.04
N ARG A 22 4.15 -13.03 17.28
CA ARG A 22 3.72 -13.74 18.48
C ARG A 22 2.20 -13.70 18.67
N LEU A 23 1.56 -12.56 18.40
CA LEU A 23 0.10 -12.43 18.49
C LEU A 23 -0.64 -13.28 17.46
N GLU A 24 -0.06 -13.47 16.29
CA GLU A 24 -0.61 -14.27 15.19
C GLU A 24 -0.15 -15.73 15.18
N ASP A 25 0.65 -16.14 16.18
CA ASP A 25 1.27 -17.47 16.29
C ASP A 25 2.08 -17.86 15.03
N ILE A 26 2.71 -16.86 14.40
CA ILE A 26 3.57 -17.04 13.23
C ILE A 26 5.02 -17.20 13.72
N PRO A 27 5.65 -18.37 13.53
CA PRO A 27 7.04 -18.56 13.93
C PRO A 27 7.97 -17.73 13.03
N LEU A 28 8.89 -17.02 13.67
CA LEU A 28 10.01 -16.34 13.02
C LEU A 28 11.31 -17.01 13.46
N ALA A 29 12.12 -17.43 12.50
CA ALA A 29 13.45 -17.96 12.78
C ALA A 29 14.41 -16.86 13.22
N ASP A 30 15.46 -17.21 13.97
CA ASP A 30 16.46 -16.24 14.41
C ASP A 30 17.16 -15.53 13.25
N VAL A 31 17.34 -16.23 12.12
CA VAL A 31 17.90 -15.66 10.88
C VAL A 31 16.96 -14.61 10.30
N GLU A 32 15.65 -14.88 10.26
CA GLU A 32 14.62 -13.96 9.79
C GLU A 32 14.58 -12.68 10.64
N ILE A 33 14.63 -12.82 11.97
CA ILE A 33 14.65 -11.66 12.88
C ILE A 33 15.92 -10.83 12.68
N ARG A 34 17.07 -11.46 12.42
CA ARG A 34 18.31 -10.72 12.10
C ARG A 34 18.23 -10.01 10.76
N MET A 35 17.60 -10.61 9.76
CA MET A 35 17.41 -9.99 8.44
C MET A 35 16.56 -8.72 8.50
N LEU A 36 15.57 -8.64 9.39
CA LEU A 36 14.83 -7.39 9.64
C LEU A 36 15.76 -6.22 10.02
N GLY A 37 16.90 -6.52 10.62
CA GLY A 37 17.91 -5.56 11.01
C GLY A 37 19.04 -5.36 10.01
N PHE A 38 19.04 -6.02 8.85
CA PHE A 38 20.17 -5.99 7.94
C PHE A 38 20.29 -4.65 7.21
N ALA A 39 21.50 -4.08 7.23
CA ALA A 39 21.88 -2.87 6.51
C ALA A 39 23.29 -3.07 5.94
N GLU A 40 23.42 -3.18 4.62
CA GLU A 40 24.67 -3.56 3.94
C GLU A 40 25.86 -2.68 4.36
N VAL A 41 25.66 -1.36 4.42
CA VAL A 41 26.71 -0.37 4.75
C VAL A 41 27.20 -0.50 6.20
N SER A 42 26.41 -1.08 7.11
CA SER A 42 26.74 -1.20 8.53
C SER A 42 26.74 -2.64 9.05
N ALA A 43 26.70 -3.62 8.14
CA ALA A 43 26.59 -5.02 8.48
C ALA A 43 27.84 -5.52 9.21
N SER A 44 27.65 -6.14 10.37
CA SER A 44 28.73 -6.85 11.03
C SER A 44 29.01 -8.18 10.31
N PRO A 45 30.17 -8.84 10.56
CA PRO A 45 30.43 -10.16 10.01
C PRO A 45 29.33 -11.20 10.34
N LYS A 46 28.65 -11.05 11.48
CA LYS A 46 27.53 -11.92 11.86
C LYS A 46 26.27 -11.64 11.05
N ASP A 47 26.03 -10.38 10.67
CA ASP A 47 24.90 -10.00 9.83
C ASP A 47 25.11 -10.49 8.41
N MET A 48 26.35 -10.44 7.92
CA MET A 48 26.72 -11.00 6.62
C MET A 48 26.56 -12.52 6.58
N GLN A 49 26.94 -13.23 7.64
CA GLN A 49 26.68 -14.67 7.75
C GLN A 49 25.18 -14.99 7.79
N ALA A 50 24.37 -14.15 8.45
CA ALA A 50 22.92 -14.31 8.46
C ALA A 50 22.33 -14.10 7.06
N SER A 51 22.79 -13.08 6.30
CA SER A 51 22.38 -12.85 4.90
C SER A 51 22.71 -14.06 4.02
N GLN A 52 23.93 -14.58 4.12
CA GLN A 52 24.32 -15.75 3.31
C GLN A 52 23.53 -17.02 3.67
N ALA A 53 23.21 -17.21 4.95
CA ALA A 53 22.35 -18.31 5.38
C ALA A 53 20.91 -18.10 4.90
N PHE A 54 20.43 -16.86 4.93
CA PHE A 54 19.12 -16.48 4.44
C PHE A 54 18.97 -16.76 2.94
N GLU A 55 19.89 -16.26 2.12
CA GLU A 55 19.92 -16.48 0.66
C GLU A 55 19.98 -17.97 0.26
N ARG A 56 20.57 -18.82 1.11
CA ARG A 56 20.67 -20.26 0.86
C ARG A 56 19.40 -21.02 1.26
N ASP A 57 18.82 -20.65 2.39
CA ASP A 57 17.84 -21.48 3.09
C ASP A 57 16.40 -20.94 3.03
N PHE A 58 16.21 -19.68 2.59
CA PHE A 58 14.91 -19.01 2.57
C PHE A 58 14.53 -18.52 1.17
N ASP A 59 13.22 -18.51 0.92
CA ASP A 59 12.62 -17.87 -0.25
C ASP A 59 12.34 -16.40 0.07
N ASP A 60 13.06 -15.50 -0.60
CA ASP A 60 12.96 -14.05 -0.41
C ASP A 60 11.51 -13.58 -0.55
N GLU A 61 10.80 -14.04 -1.58
CA GLU A 61 9.44 -13.61 -1.87
C GLU A 61 8.45 -14.03 -0.77
N GLY A 62 8.53 -15.29 -0.32
CA GLY A 62 7.72 -15.81 0.77
C GLY A 62 8.02 -15.14 2.11
N TYR A 63 9.29 -14.89 2.41
CA TYR A 63 9.70 -14.15 3.60
C TYR A 63 9.19 -12.71 3.57
N GLU A 64 9.42 -11.99 2.47
CA GLU A 64 9.02 -10.60 2.31
C GLU A 64 7.50 -10.44 2.41
N ALA A 65 6.74 -11.33 1.77
CA ALA A 65 5.28 -11.34 1.88
C ALA A 65 4.81 -11.59 3.32
N LYS A 66 5.45 -12.52 4.04
CA LYS A 66 5.15 -12.83 5.44
C LYS A 66 5.39 -11.62 6.33
N ILE A 67 6.58 -11.01 6.24
CA ILE A 67 6.93 -9.86 7.05
C ILE A 67 6.10 -8.63 6.68
N ALA A 68 5.84 -8.37 5.40
CA ALA A 68 4.98 -7.28 4.96
C ALA A 68 3.55 -7.40 5.54
N GLY A 69 3.00 -8.62 5.60
CA GLY A 69 1.73 -8.90 6.25
C GLY A 69 1.75 -8.54 7.75
N LEU A 70 2.79 -8.96 8.47
CA LEU A 70 2.97 -8.66 9.89
C LEU A 70 3.10 -7.14 10.14
N ILE A 71 3.90 -6.45 9.32
CA ILE A 71 4.05 -4.98 9.40
C ILE A 71 2.69 -4.30 9.26
N ARG A 72 1.92 -4.71 8.24
CA ARG A 72 0.60 -4.13 7.97
C ARG A 72 -0.38 -4.36 9.11
N HIS A 73 -0.43 -5.57 9.65
CA HIS A 73 -1.32 -5.88 10.77
C HIS A 73 -0.93 -5.12 12.05
N ALA A 74 0.37 -5.05 12.35
CA ALA A 74 0.89 -4.27 13.48
C ALA A 74 0.52 -2.78 13.35
N TYR A 75 0.73 -2.20 12.16
CA TYR A 75 0.37 -0.82 11.86
C TYR A 75 -1.14 -0.58 12.01
N ASP A 76 -1.98 -1.44 11.43
CA ASP A 76 -3.44 -1.30 11.52
C ASP A 76 -3.95 -1.40 12.97
N GLN A 77 -3.34 -2.25 13.79
CA GLN A 77 -3.67 -2.38 15.20
C GLN A 77 -3.26 -1.14 16.00
N ASP A 78 -2.03 -0.66 15.82
CA ASP A 78 -1.52 0.52 16.53
C ASP A 78 -2.22 1.80 16.08
N ARG A 79 -2.59 1.92 14.80
CA ARG A 79 -3.39 3.03 14.27
C ARG A 79 -4.76 3.09 14.93
N ARG A 80 -5.44 1.95 15.11
CA ARG A 80 -6.71 1.90 15.86
C ARG A 80 -6.54 2.26 17.34
N ALA A 81 -5.34 2.07 17.89
CA ALA A 81 -4.98 2.47 19.24
C ALA A 81 -4.49 3.93 19.35
N GLY A 82 -4.47 4.69 18.25
CA GLY A 82 -4.06 6.10 18.22
C GLY A 82 -2.54 6.32 18.22
N LYS A 83 -1.73 5.29 17.92
CA LYS A 83 -0.25 5.37 17.90
C LYS A 83 0.32 5.66 16.52
N GLU A 84 -0.47 6.25 15.63
CA GLU A 84 -0.08 6.53 14.24
C GLU A 84 1.12 7.48 14.16
N GLU A 85 1.19 8.49 15.04
CA GLU A 85 2.32 9.42 15.07
C GLU A 85 3.65 8.73 15.44
N GLU A 86 3.64 7.72 16.30
CA GLU A 86 4.85 6.95 16.64
C GLU A 86 5.38 6.21 15.42
N TRP A 87 4.47 5.61 14.64
CA TRP A 87 4.79 4.93 13.39
C TRP A 87 5.35 5.90 12.35
N ASN A 88 4.66 7.01 12.09
CA ASN A 88 5.11 8.01 11.12
C ASN A 88 6.50 8.56 11.48
N ASN A 89 6.73 8.83 12.78
CA ASN A 89 8.05 9.24 13.26
C ASN A 89 9.12 8.16 13.05
N ALA A 90 8.81 6.89 13.28
CA ALA A 90 9.75 5.80 13.07
C ALA A 90 10.06 5.59 11.57
N LEU A 91 9.05 5.59 10.72
CA LEU A 91 9.16 5.44 9.26
C LEU A 91 9.96 6.58 8.64
N ALA A 92 9.63 7.83 8.96
CA ALA A 92 10.36 9.00 8.45
C ALA A 92 11.84 9.00 8.83
N ARG A 93 12.17 8.47 10.01
CA ARG A 93 13.57 8.34 10.47
C ARG A 93 14.30 7.21 9.75
N LEU A 94 13.59 6.11 9.46
CA LEU A 94 14.16 4.94 8.80
C LEU A 94 14.34 5.13 7.29
N ALA A 95 13.47 5.91 6.64
CA ALA A 95 13.53 6.20 5.20
C ALA A 95 14.87 6.81 4.76
N SER A 96 15.63 7.43 5.67
CA SER A 96 16.96 7.98 5.39
C SER A 96 18.10 6.96 5.39
N GLY A 97 17.87 5.74 5.85
CA GLY A 97 18.87 4.67 5.92
C GLY A 97 18.70 3.68 4.77
N ASP A 98 19.80 3.15 4.25
CA ASP A 98 19.79 2.05 3.28
C ASP A 98 19.68 0.71 4.02
N MET A 99 18.45 0.30 4.31
CA MET A 99 18.15 -0.86 5.15
C MET A 99 17.11 -1.74 4.50
N TYR A 100 17.29 -3.06 4.59
CA TYR A 100 16.38 -4.04 3.99
C TYR A 100 14.93 -3.90 4.49
N LEU A 101 14.76 -3.41 5.72
CA LEU A 101 13.46 -3.09 6.31
C LEU A 101 12.65 -2.06 5.49
N ASN A 102 13.27 -1.16 4.75
CA ASN A 102 12.54 -0.21 3.90
C ASN A 102 11.84 -0.92 2.73
N VAL A 103 12.46 -1.95 2.15
CA VAL A 103 11.83 -2.79 1.11
C VAL A 103 10.59 -3.48 1.66
N LEU A 104 10.68 -4.00 2.89
CA LEU A 104 9.57 -4.67 3.57
C LEU A 104 8.42 -3.71 3.91
N ILE A 105 8.73 -2.47 4.29
CA ILE A 105 7.78 -1.40 4.58
C ILE A 105 7.04 -0.96 3.31
N ASP A 106 7.78 -0.73 2.23
CA ASP A 106 7.20 -0.38 0.92
C ASP A 106 6.24 -1.47 0.44
N ARG A 107 6.69 -2.73 0.51
CA ARG A 107 5.87 -3.90 0.20
C ARG A 107 4.63 -4.05 1.08
N ALA A 108 4.69 -3.64 2.34
CA ALA A 108 3.53 -3.63 3.25
C ALA A 108 2.48 -2.57 2.84
N GLY A 109 2.87 -1.58 2.02
CA GLY A 109 2.00 -0.52 1.53
C GLY A 109 1.63 0.48 2.62
N ILE A 110 2.55 0.73 3.56
CA ILE A 110 2.37 1.68 4.67
C ILE A 110 3.15 2.99 4.44
N GLU A 111 3.57 3.28 3.20
CA GLU A 111 4.26 4.52 2.86
C GLU A 111 3.47 5.76 3.30
N ASP A 112 4.22 6.76 3.77
CA ASP A 112 3.80 8.05 4.32
C ASP A 112 2.38 8.44 3.88
N SER A 113 1.43 8.44 4.82
CA SER A 113 0.06 8.94 4.67
C SER A 113 0.00 10.47 4.44
N GLY A 114 0.99 11.05 3.75
CA GLY A 114 0.96 12.41 3.25
C GLY A 114 0.16 12.50 1.94
N PRO A 115 -0.36 13.69 1.59
CA PRO A 115 -1.11 13.91 0.34
C PRO A 115 -0.31 13.57 -0.94
N ALA A 116 1.01 13.37 -0.84
CA ALA A 116 1.86 12.95 -1.94
C ALA A 116 1.73 11.45 -2.31
N ALA A 117 1.40 10.57 -1.35
CA ALA A 117 1.26 9.13 -1.62
C ALA A 117 0.04 8.79 -2.49
N LEU A 118 -1.01 9.63 -2.45
CA LEU A 118 -2.15 9.56 -3.37
C LEU A 118 -1.76 9.71 -4.84
N PHE A 119 -0.62 10.33 -5.13
CA PHE A 119 -0.11 10.52 -6.49
C PHE A 119 0.92 9.46 -6.93
N SER A 120 1.45 8.66 -6.00
CA SER A 120 2.50 7.65 -6.29
C SER A 120 1.92 6.30 -6.70
N ASP A 121 0.73 5.92 -6.21
CA ASP A 121 0.10 4.67 -6.60
C ASP A 121 -0.43 4.76 -8.04
N TRP A 122 0.27 4.10 -8.97
CA TRP A 122 -0.06 3.99 -10.40
C TRP A 122 -1.52 3.61 -10.64
N ARG A 123 -2.17 2.93 -9.69
CA ARG A 123 -3.60 2.59 -9.74
C ARG A 123 -4.49 3.83 -9.67
N PHE A 124 -4.12 4.89 -8.95
CA PHE A 124 -4.86 6.16 -8.98
C PHE A 124 -4.75 6.84 -10.34
N ILE A 125 -3.59 6.76 -10.99
CA ILE A 125 -3.39 7.31 -12.33
C ILE A 125 -4.26 6.51 -13.32
N VAL A 126 -4.16 5.18 -13.31
CA VAL A 126 -4.86 4.30 -14.27
C VAL A 126 -6.37 4.23 -14.05
N TYR A 127 -6.85 4.19 -12.80
CA TYR A 127 -8.28 4.00 -12.49
C TYR A 127 -9.01 5.29 -12.08
N GLY A 128 -8.28 6.37 -11.81
CA GLY A 128 -8.86 7.67 -11.45
C GLY A 128 -8.61 8.72 -12.52
N LEU A 129 -7.36 9.15 -12.67
CA LEU A 129 -6.99 10.33 -13.48
C LEU A 129 -7.14 10.08 -14.99
N LEU A 130 -6.69 8.93 -15.49
CA LEU A 130 -6.75 8.57 -16.91
C LEU A 130 -8.19 8.43 -17.44
N PRO A 131 -9.12 7.69 -16.80
CA PRO A 131 -10.51 7.62 -17.26
C PRO A 131 -11.24 8.96 -17.11
N CYS A 132 -10.97 9.74 -16.05
CA CYS A 132 -11.52 11.09 -15.91
C CYS A 132 -11.03 12.02 -17.03
N GLY A 133 -9.73 11.98 -17.35
CA GLY A 133 -9.14 12.76 -18.44
C GLY A 133 -9.72 12.38 -19.80
N LEU A 134 -9.84 11.07 -20.09
CA LEU A 134 -10.42 10.57 -21.33
C LEU A 134 -11.89 10.98 -21.48
N ALA A 135 -12.68 10.87 -20.41
CA ALA A 135 -14.08 11.28 -20.39
C ALA A 135 -14.23 12.79 -20.61
N LEU A 136 -13.34 13.60 -20.02
CA LEU A 136 -13.35 15.06 -20.18
C LEU A 136 -12.97 15.47 -21.62
N VAL A 137 -11.95 14.84 -22.20
CA VAL A 137 -11.58 15.06 -23.61
C VAL A 137 -12.72 14.66 -24.54
N ALA A 138 -13.36 13.50 -24.30
CA ALA A 138 -14.51 13.05 -25.08
C ALA A 138 -15.70 14.02 -24.95
N ALA A 139 -15.99 14.51 -23.75
CA ALA A 139 -17.05 15.49 -23.49
C ALA A 139 -16.79 16.83 -24.21
N VAL A 140 -15.56 17.34 -24.17
CA VAL A 140 -15.16 18.55 -24.89
C VAL A 140 -15.25 18.34 -26.41
N MET A 141 -14.76 17.21 -26.91
CA MET A 141 -14.85 16.85 -28.33
C MET A 141 -16.31 16.73 -28.80
N ILE A 142 -17.21 16.18 -27.99
CA ILE A 142 -18.62 16.02 -28.36
C ILE A 142 -19.39 17.34 -28.22
N GLY A 143 -19.13 18.14 -27.18
CA GLY A 143 -19.89 19.35 -26.88
C GLY A 143 -19.45 20.60 -27.66
N LEU A 144 -18.14 20.81 -27.81
CA LEU A 144 -17.56 22.08 -28.29
C LEU A 144 -16.96 21.98 -29.70
N SER A 145 -16.77 20.78 -30.25
CA SER A 145 -16.19 20.63 -31.58
C SER A 145 -17.24 20.62 -32.71
N PRO A 146 -16.86 21.06 -33.92
CA PRO A 146 -17.70 20.93 -35.12
C PRO A 146 -17.91 19.46 -35.54
N PHE A 147 -17.06 18.54 -35.06
CA PHE A 147 -17.23 17.11 -35.29
C PHE A 147 -18.44 16.55 -34.52
N GLY A 148 -18.60 16.94 -33.25
CA GLY A 148 -19.78 16.56 -32.47
C GLY A 148 -21.09 17.11 -33.08
N ALA A 149 -21.04 18.27 -33.75
CA ALA A 149 -22.21 18.92 -34.35
C ALA A 149 -22.69 18.16 -35.60
N ARG A 150 -21.76 17.47 -36.26
CA ARG A 150 -22.07 16.53 -37.34
C ARG A 150 -22.64 15.21 -36.84
N LEU A 151 -22.20 14.74 -35.67
CA LEU A 151 -22.61 13.45 -35.11
C LEU A 151 -23.98 13.50 -34.44
N ILE A 152 -24.24 14.58 -33.68
CA ILE A 152 -25.50 14.80 -32.97
C ILE A 152 -25.94 16.22 -33.30
N ARG A 153 -27.02 16.36 -34.06
CA ARG A 153 -27.53 17.66 -34.51
C ARG A 153 -28.26 18.45 -33.43
N ASN A 154 -28.66 17.80 -32.34
CA ASN A 154 -29.41 18.42 -31.24
C ASN A 154 -28.46 18.81 -30.09
N ASP A 155 -28.31 20.11 -29.86
CA ASP A 155 -27.38 20.65 -28.87
C ASP A 155 -27.71 20.23 -27.43
N ALA A 156 -29.00 20.08 -27.09
CA ALA A 156 -29.42 19.62 -25.76
C ALA A 156 -28.98 18.16 -25.50
N LEU A 157 -29.06 17.30 -26.52
CA LEU A 157 -28.66 15.89 -26.41
C LEU A 157 -27.13 15.77 -26.24
N ARG A 158 -26.36 16.65 -26.88
CA ARG A 158 -24.88 16.68 -26.77
C ARG A 158 -24.44 17.03 -25.35
N VAL A 159 -25.03 18.08 -24.78
CA VAL A 159 -24.73 18.51 -23.41
C VAL A 159 -25.12 17.42 -22.41
N PHE A 160 -26.25 16.74 -22.64
CA PHE A 160 -26.69 15.62 -21.80
C PHE A 160 -25.74 14.41 -21.85
N ILE A 161 -25.25 14.03 -23.03
CA ILE A 161 -24.27 12.94 -23.18
C ILE A 161 -22.93 13.32 -22.56
N ALA A 162 -22.47 14.56 -22.74
CA ALA A 162 -21.24 15.06 -22.14
C ALA A 162 -21.29 15.03 -20.60
N THR A 163 -22.43 15.42 -20.01
CA THR A 163 -22.62 15.36 -18.54
C THR A 163 -22.68 13.92 -18.03
N LEU A 164 -23.33 12.99 -18.75
CA LEU A 164 -23.33 11.58 -18.40
C LEU A 164 -21.93 10.95 -18.43
N LEU A 165 -21.11 11.31 -19.42
CA LEU A 165 -19.73 10.82 -19.52
C LEU A 165 -18.87 11.29 -18.35
N ILE A 166 -19.01 12.56 -17.94
CA ILE A 166 -18.30 13.13 -16.78
C ILE A 166 -18.77 12.50 -15.46
N ALA A 167 -20.06 12.18 -15.33
CA ALA A 167 -20.63 11.58 -14.12
C ALA A 167 -20.37 10.05 -13.99
N SER A 168 -20.09 9.37 -15.10
CA SER A 168 -19.94 7.90 -15.15
C SER A 168 -18.83 7.31 -14.26
N PRO A 169 -17.64 7.93 -14.10
CA PRO A 169 -16.58 7.37 -13.24
C PRO A 169 -17.00 7.38 -11.77
N PHE A 170 -17.78 8.37 -11.36
CA PHE A 170 -18.27 8.54 -9.98
C PHE A 170 -19.32 7.48 -9.62
N ALA A 171 -20.21 7.15 -10.56
CA ALA A 171 -21.25 6.13 -10.35
C ALA A 171 -20.67 4.71 -10.24
N LEU A 172 -19.61 4.41 -11.01
CA LEU A 172 -18.96 3.09 -10.99
C LEU A 172 -18.16 2.83 -9.71
N GLN A 173 -17.54 3.87 -9.13
CA GLN A 173 -16.80 3.76 -7.88
C GLN A 173 -17.71 3.42 -6.68
N HIS A 174 -18.92 3.99 -6.62
CA HIS A 174 -19.88 3.70 -5.55
C HIS A 174 -20.43 2.25 -5.63
N MET A 175 -20.58 1.71 -6.84
CA MET A 175 -21.16 0.38 -7.03
C MET A 175 -20.20 -0.78 -6.69
N SER A 176 -18.89 -0.58 -6.87
CA SER A 176 -17.83 -1.54 -6.53
C SER A 176 -17.74 -1.86 -5.03
N TRP A 177 -17.90 -0.85 -4.18
CA TRP A 177 -17.77 -1.01 -2.72
C TRP A 177 -18.92 -1.82 -2.07
N SER A 178 -20.14 -1.74 -2.63
CA SER A 178 -21.31 -2.45 -2.08
C SER A 178 -21.24 -3.98 -2.27
N LYS A 179 -20.58 -4.47 -3.33
CA LYS A 179 -20.47 -5.92 -3.61
C LYS A 179 -19.35 -6.59 -2.83
N LEU A 180 -18.27 -5.87 -2.51
CA LEU A 180 -17.12 -6.41 -1.77
C LEU A 180 -17.41 -6.63 -0.27
N TRP A 181 -18.38 -5.91 0.31
CA TRP A 181 -18.75 -6.10 1.72
C TRP A 181 -19.64 -7.34 1.94
N ASN A 182 -20.42 -7.75 0.94
CA ASN A 182 -21.41 -8.81 1.08
C ASN A 182 -20.84 -10.23 0.91
N THR A 183 -19.67 -10.38 0.30
CA THR A 183 -19.02 -11.69 0.10
C THR A 183 -18.22 -12.17 1.31
N ARG A 184 -17.73 -11.27 2.17
CA ARG A 184 -17.04 -11.64 3.42
C ARG A 184 -17.99 -12.17 4.51
N LYS A 185 -19.28 -11.80 4.48
CA LYS A 185 -20.24 -12.22 5.50
C LYS A 185 -20.73 -13.67 5.35
N ARG A 186 -20.67 -14.23 4.13
CA ARG A 186 -21.12 -15.62 3.86
C ARG A 186 -20.13 -16.73 4.22
N ARG A 187 -18.83 -16.45 4.35
CA ARG A 187 -17.84 -17.50 4.70
C ARG A 187 -17.68 -17.77 6.20
N ARG A 188 -18.30 -16.98 7.09
CA ARG A 188 -18.26 -17.23 8.56
C ARG A 188 -19.41 -18.08 9.09
N HIS A 189 -20.39 -18.46 8.27
CA HIS A 189 -21.59 -19.20 8.73
C HIS A 189 -21.75 -20.59 8.12
N SER A 190 -20.71 -21.16 7.52
CA SER A 190 -20.78 -22.47 6.86
C SER A 190 -19.83 -23.51 7.45
N HIS A 191 -19.52 -23.42 8.75
CA HIS A 191 -19.01 -24.57 9.51
C HIS A 191 -20.04 -24.93 10.58
N PRO A 192 -20.93 -25.91 10.32
CA PRO A 192 -21.54 -26.69 11.38
C PRO A 192 -20.60 -27.84 11.77
N ASP A 193 -20.74 -28.25 13.02
CA ASP A 193 -20.05 -29.33 13.73
C ASP A 193 -20.08 -30.69 13.01
#